data_AF-A0A519UY14-F1
#
_entry.id   AF-A0A519UY14-F1
#
_cell.length_a   1.000
_cell.length_b   1.000
_cell.length_c   1.000
_cell.angle_alpha   90.00
_cell.angle_beta   90.00
_cell.angle_gamma   90.00
#
_symmetry.space_group_name_H-M   'P 1'
#
loop_
_entity.id
_entity.type
_entity.pdbx_description
1 polymer ?
#
loop_
_entity_poly.entity_id
_entity_poly.type
_entity_poly.pdbx_seq_one_letter_code
_entity_poly.pdbx_strand_id
1 'polypeptide(L)'
;MNVKNFILIATAMAFLGCSKTETDEYLLELDKKTLAENINFDKIVFYKFAKIAIRSSAVQDTSSASYQTFAKNSTHLFNSLNNINVDSGKSISAVDALLIYQDYRKVKKFVKETDEDIFPTVIEGFNKVYGDKNTLQTLLGGDAKIYHQNVEHAILSVATLAAKSLGPEFALYECSKTQPETLKDSEEKTLLEFIRGFLFLNNNLLYLSEDGFSRNIKWLEKNKQIPLPFTKAFFGWRSLSNDQANTAFHAMNCLFRGIDRLKMTREIDEQRALDDFELFVKDADELGLESELVWSVESYLYLKRENPALAIESLNKLKASKMLGKDEREAIEESINYLKDRKKGDKLNTVYDKTLMAKIATRYVFATLKKIDWEKVLQQQGVPHTKEVFATLRKYEAIADKVSSYTN
;
A
#
# COMPACT_ATOMS: atom_id res chain seq x y z
N MET A 1 8.92 -52.29 28.87
CA MET A 1 8.32 -50.94 28.70
C MET A 1 6.82 -51.09 28.96
N ASN A 2 6.27 -50.42 29.99
CA ASN A 2 4.90 -50.65 30.46
C ASN A 2 3.86 -50.18 29.41
N VAL A 3 2.74 -50.89 29.25
CA VAL A 3 1.66 -50.54 28.29
C VAL A 3 1.16 -49.12 28.50
N LYS A 4 1.14 -48.63 29.74
CA LYS A 4 0.85 -47.22 30.08
C LYS A 4 1.83 -46.22 29.46
N ASN A 5 3.12 -46.54 29.36
CA ASN A 5 4.12 -45.66 28.76
C ASN A 5 4.02 -45.66 27.23
N PHE A 6 3.60 -46.77 26.61
CA PHE A 6 3.37 -46.82 25.17
C PHE A 6 2.13 -46.00 24.77
N ILE A 7 1.06 -46.07 25.56
CA ILE A 7 -0.15 -45.26 25.37
C ILE A 7 0.15 -43.76 25.57
N LEU A 8 0.96 -43.39 26.57
CA LEU A 8 1.33 -41.99 26.80
C LEU A 8 2.18 -41.42 25.66
N ILE A 9 3.12 -42.21 25.13
CA ILE A 9 3.97 -41.80 24.00
C ILE A 9 3.16 -41.74 22.68
N ALA A 10 2.25 -42.69 22.46
CA ALA A 10 1.35 -42.66 21.30
C ALA A 10 0.34 -41.50 21.37
N THR A 11 -0.14 -41.15 22.57
CA THR A 11 -1.03 -39.99 22.77
C THR A 11 -0.27 -38.68 22.62
N ALA A 12 0.98 -38.59 23.10
CA ALA A 12 1.84 -37.42 22.87
C ALA A 12 2.21 -37.22 21.39
N MET A 13 2.41 -38.32 20.63
CA MET A 13 2.63 -38.24 19.18
C MET A 13 1.35 -37.89 18.40
N ALA A 14 0.17 -38.24 18.90
CA ALA A 14 -1.10 -37.85 18.28
C ALA A 14 -1.41 -36.34 18.40
N PHE A 15 -0.85 -35.65 19.40
CA PHE A 15 -0.95 -34.19 19.54
C PHE A 15 0.11 -33.38 18.76
N LEU A 16 1.13 -34.04 18.20
CA LEU A 16 2.10 -33.40 17.30
C LEU A 16 1.66 -33.43 15.82
N GLY A 17 0.53 -34.09 15.52
CA GLY A 17 0.12 -34.44 14.16
C GLY A 17 -0.96 -33.57 13.52
N CYS A 18 -1.09 -32.28 13.87
CA CYS A 18 -2.02 -31.38 13.21
C CYS A 18 -1.58 -29.89 13.26
N SER A 19 -0.30 -29.59 13.10
CA SER A 19 0.06 -28.28 12.56
C SER A 19 -0.34 -28.30 11.08
N LYS A 20 -1.30 -27.47 10.69
CA LYS A 20 -1.53 -27.21 9.26
C LYS A 20 -0.17 -26.81 8.70
N THR A 21 0.34 -27.53 7.70
CA THR A 21 1.49 -27.05 6.94
C THR A 21 1.11 -25.68 6.41
N GLU A 22 1.87 -24.65 6.78
CA GLU A 22 1.61 -23.28 6.38
C GLU A 22 1.91 -23.13 4.88
N THR A 23 0.94 -23.49 4.04
CA THR A 23 1.03 -23.32 2.59
C THR A 23 0.88 -21.84 2.23
N ASP A 24 1.36 -21.47 1.03
CA ASP A 24 1.24 -20.10 0.50
C ASP A 24 -0.24 -19.67 0.46
N GLU A 25 -1.16 -20.56 0.06
CA GLU A 25 -2.60 -20.23 0.05
C GLU A 25 -3.17 -20.01 1.45
N TYR A 26 -2.78 -20.82 2.43
CA TYR A 26 -3.28 -20.68 3.80
C TYR A 26 -2.85 -19.34 4.41
N LEU A 27 -1.61 -18.94 4.20
CA LEU A 27 -1.05 -17.70 4.72
C LEU A 27 -1.61 -16.46 4.00
N LEU A 28 -1.86 -16.58 2.69
CA LEU A 28 -2.58 -15.56 1.92
C LEU A 28 -4.00 -15.34 2.44
N GLU A 29 -4.74 -16.40 2.76
CA GLU A 29 -6.08 -16.30 3.36
C GLU A 29 -6.04 -15.70 4.78
N LEU A 30 -4.98 -15.97 5.54
CA LEU A 30 -4.79 -15.33 6.84
C LEU A 30 -4.59 -13.82 6.70
N ASP A 31 -3.76 -13.37 5.76
CA ASP A 31 -3.58 -11.95 5.47
C ASP A 31 -4.88 -11.28 5.01
N LYS A 32 -5.69 -11.94 4.17
CA LYS A 32 -7.02 -11.42 3.78
C LYS A 32 -7.93 -11.22 4.98
N LYS A 33 -7.90 -12.15 5.94
CA LYS A 33 -8.65 -12.01 7.19
C LYS A 33 -8.14 -10.85 8.04
N THR A 34 -6.82 -10.74 8.22
CA THR A 34 -6.20 -9.64 8.97
C THR A 34 -6.49 -8.29 8.32
N LEU A 35 -6.46 -8.20 6.99
CA LEU A 35 -6.85 -7.01 6.26
C LEU A 35 -8.30 -6.60 6.57
N ALA A 36 -9.23 -7.56 6.53
CA ALA A 36 -10.64 -7.30 6.83
C ALA A 36 -10.86 -6.82 8.27
N GLU A 37 -10.04 -7.26 9.22
CA GLU A 37 -10.05 -6.79 10.61
C GLU A 37 -9.46 -5.37 10.72
N ASN A 38 -8.32 -5.11 10.07
CA ASN A 38 -7.60 -3.84 10.13
C ASN A 38 -8.36 -2.65 9.54
N ILE A 39 -9.25 -2.88 8.56
CA ILE A 39 -10.03 -1.82 7.91
C ILE A 39 -11.44 -1.65 8.52
N ASN A 40 -11.81 -2.43 9.53
CA ASN A 40 -13.17 -2.48 10.07
C ASN A 40 -13.31 -1.76 11.43
N PHE A 41 -12.91 -0.49 11.48
CA PHE A 41 -13.01 0.35 12.67
C PHE A 41 -13.69 1.70 12.38
N ASP A 42 -14.15 2.39 13.43
CA ASP A 42 -15.12 3.48 13.32
C ASP A 42 -14.68 4.63 12.41
N LYS A 43 -13.38 4.98 12.40
CA LYS A 43 -12.86 6.05 11.52
C LYS A 43 -12.99 5.69 10.04
N ILE A 44 -12.73 4.43 9.66
CA ILE A 44 -12.91 3.96 8.29
C ILE A 44 -14.39 3.86 7.92
N VAL A 45 -15.24 3.45 8.87
CA VAL A 45 -16.69 3.45 8.63
C VAL A 45 -17.22 4.88 8.44
N PHE A 46 -16.69 5.86 9.19
CA PHE A 46 -17.02 7.28 9.00
C PHE A 46 -16.48 7.84 7.66
N TYR A 47 -15.28 7.43 7.25
CA TYR A 47 -14.73 7.75 5.93
C TYR A 47 -15.62 7.22 4.81
N LYS A 48 -16.04 5.96 4.91
CA LYS A 48 -16.97 5.32 3.99
C LYS A 48 -18.32 6.04 3.97
N PHE A 49 -18.81 6.52 5.11
CA PHE A 49 -20.01 7.36 5.18
C PHE A 49 -19.86 8.64 4.35
N ALA A 50 -18.73 9.35 4.47
CA ALA A 50 -18.45 10.53 3.67
C ALA A 50 -18.32 10.23 2.17
N LYS A 51 -17.67 9.14 1.82
CA LYS A 51 -17.52 8.69 0.43
C LYS A 51 -18.86 8.32 -0.19
N ILE A 52 -19.70 7.55 0.52
CA ILE A 52 -21.05 7.22 0.05
C ILE A 52 -21.88 8.51 -0.09
N ALA A 53 -21.74 9.50 0.80
CA ALA A 53 -22.44 10.79 0.65
C ALA A 53 -22.14 11.45 -0.70
N ILE A 54 -20.86 11.52 -1.09
CA ILE A 54 -20.45 12.07 -2.40
C ILE A 54 -21.00 11.22 -3.54
N ARG A 55 -20.80 9.89 -3.50
CA ARG A 55 -21.24 8.97 -4.56
C ARG A 55 -22.76 8.94 -4.75
N SER A 56 -23.50 9.02 -3.65
CA SER A 56 -24.96 9.00 -3.63
C SER A 56 -25.60 10.25 -4.28
N SER A 57 -24.84 11.34 -4.41
CA SER A 57 -25.32 12.56 -5.07
C SER A 57 -25.65 12.35 -6.55
N ALA A 58 -24.97 11.41 -7.21
CA ALA A 58 -25.16 11.08 -8.64
C ALA A 58 -26.21 9.99 -8.90
N VAL A 59 -26.83 9.42 -7.86
CA VAL A 59 -27.86 8.38 -8.02
C VAL A 59 -29.06 8.95 -8.75
N GLN A 60 -29.50 8.26 -9.81
CA GLN A 60 -30.68 8.64 -10.60
C GLN A 60 -31.96 7.97 -10.10
N ASP A 61 -31.89 6.71 -9.65
CA ASP A 61 -33.03 6.02 -9.04
C ASP A 61 -33.05 6.21 -7.53
N THR A 62 -33.90 7.14 -7.08
CA THR A 62 -34.05 7.50 -5.67
C THR A 62 -35.19 6.73 -4.97
N SER A 63 -35.74 5.69 -5.59
CA SER A 63 -36.92 4.98 -5.08
C SER A 63 -36.62 4.06 -3.89
N SER A 64 -35.37 3.61 -3.73
CA SER A 64 -35.04 2.65 -2.67
C SER A 64 -35.08 3.29 -1.27
N ALA A 65 -35.73 2.60 -0.32
CA ALA A 65 -35.88 3.07 1.05
C ALA A 65 -34.53 3.26 1.77
N SER A 66 -33.56 2.39 1.48
CA SER A 66 -32.21 2.48 2.02
C SER A 66 -31.48 3.73 1.52
N TYR A 67 -31.60 4.06 0.22
CA TYR A 67 -31.06 5.31 -0.33
C TYR A 67 -31.69 6.53 0.31
N GLN A 68 -33.02 6.59 0.39
CA GLN A 68 -33.73 7.74 0.97
C GLN A 68 -33.34 7.95 2.44
N THR A 69 -33.21 6.86 3.19
CA THR A 69 -32.75 6.90 4.58
C THR A 69 -31.33 7.44 4.66
N PHE A 70 -30.43 6.97 3.80
CA PHE A 70 -29.05 7.46 3.77
C PHE A 70 -28.96 8.94 3.35
N ALA A 71 -29.61 9.32 2.25
CA ALA A 71 -29.62 10.67 1.71
C ALA A 71 -30.09 11.70 2.76
N LYS A 72 -31.18 11.39 3.47
CA LYS A 72 -31.69 12.23 4.56
C LYS A 72 -30.62 12.46 5.64
N ASN A 73 -29.96 11.39 6.08
CA ASN A 73 -28.95 11.42 7.15
C ASN A 73 -27.52 11.67 6.62
N SER A 74 -27.35 12.28 5.44
CA SER A 74 -26.04 12.76 4.95
C SER A 74 -26.05 14.26 4.65
N THR A 75 -27.20 14.92 4.83
CA THR A 75 -27.40 16.36 4.52
C THR A 75 -26.46 17.25 5.32
N HIS A 76 -26.33 17.02 6.63
CA HIS A 76 -25.45 17.84 7.47
C HIS A 76 -23.99 17.72 7.03
N LEU A 77 -23.53 16.50 6.74
CA LEU A 77 -22.17 16.27 6.23
C LEU A 77 -21.95 16.96 4.89
N PHE A 78 -22.88 16.80 3.95
CA PHE A 78 -22.77 17.36 2.61
C PHE A 78 -22.73 18.90 2.65
N ASN A 79 -23.57 19.52 3.48
CA ASN A 79 -23.55 20.96 3.71
C ASN A 79 -22.22 21.43 4.29
N SER A 80 -21.67 20.71 5.26
CA SER A 80 -20.36 21.03 5.83
C SER A 80 -19.23 20.87 4.81
N LEU A 81 -19.22 19.81 4.00
CA LEU A 81 -18.24 19.63 2.93
C LEU A 81 -18.29 20.77 1.89
N ASN A 82 -19.46 21.33 1.61
CA ASN A 82 -19.58 22.44 0.66
C ASN A 82 -19.20 23.80 1.26
N ASN A 83 -19.48 24.03 2.55
CA ASN A 83 -19.36 25.36 3.15
C ASN A 83 -18.08 25.59 3.95
N ILE A 84 -17.36 24.54 4.36
CA ILE A 84 -16.11 24.69 5.12
C ILE A 84 -15.00 25.19 4.19
N ASN A 85 -14.35 26.27 4.62
CA ASN A 85 -13.13 26.78 4.02
C ASN A 85 -11.94 26.49 4.95
N VAL A 86 -11.33 25.32 4.75
CA VAL A 86 -10.15 24.85 5.50
C VAL A 86 -8.94 25.77 5.33
N ASP A 87 -8.79 26.46 4.19
CA ASP A 87 -7.67 27.37 3.94
C ASP A 87 -7.79 28.70 4.72
N SER A 88 -8.98 29.03 5.22
CA SER A 88 -9.24 30.23 6.02
C SER A 88 -9.06 30.02 7.54
N GLY A 89 -8.65 28.82 7.97
CA GLY A 89 -8.54 28.47 9.39
C GLY A 89 -9.89 28.26 10.11
N LYS A 90 -11.01 28.33 9.39
CA LYS A 90 -12.34 28.06 9.93
C LYS A 90 -12.55 26.54 10.06
N SER A 91 -12.83 26.09 11.28
CA SER A 91 -13.25 24.71 11.55
C SER A 91 -14.77 24.59 11.60
N ILE A 92 -15.27 23.35 11.51
CA ILE A 92 -16.68 23.04 11.70
C ILE A 92 -17.14 23.43 13.12
N SER A 93 -18.37 23.95 13.25
CA SER A 93 -18.92 24.27 14.57
C SER A 93 -19.18 22.99 15.38
N ALA A 94 -19.19 23.11 16.71
CA ALA A 94 -19.52 21.99 17.61
C ALA A 94 -20.93 21.43 17.34
N VAL A 95 -21.88 22.30 17.00
CA VAL A 95 -23.25 21.91 16.68
C VAL A 95 -23.30 21.10 15.38
N ASP A 96 -22.63 21.58 14.33
CA ASP A 96 -22.58 20.87 13.06
C ASP A 96 -21.88 19.51 13.21
N ALA A 97 -20.78 19.45 13.97
CA ALA A 97 -20.09 18.20 14.26
C ALA A 97 -20.99 17.20 15.01
N LEU A 98 -21.77 17.65 16.00
CA LEU A 98 -22.72 16.81 16.72
C LEU A 98 -23.85 16.30 15.81
N LEU A 99 -24.39 17.16 14.94
CA LEU A 99 -25.43 16.78 13.99
C LEU A 99 -24.92 15.74 12.98
N ILE A 100 -23.71 15.93 12.44
CA ILE A 100 -23.04 14.93 11.58
C ILE A 100 -22.84 13.62 12.31
N TYR A 101 -22.42 13.66 13.58
CA TYR A 101 -22.27 12.45 14.38
C TYR A 101 -23.60 11.71 14.57
N GLN A 102 -24.68 12.43 14.91
CA GLN A 102 -26.01 11.84 15.07
C GLN A 102 -26.51 11.20 13.76
N ASP A 103 -26.31 11.88 12.64
CA ASP A 103 -26.60 11.39 11.30
C ASP A 103 -25.83 10.09 11.00
N TYR A 104 -24.50 10.12 11.19
CA TYR A 104 -23.64 8.95 11.06
C TYR A 104 -24.14 7.78 11.91
N ARG A 105 -24.48 8.00 13.18
CA ARG A 105 -24.95 6.94 14.09
C ARG A 105 -26.23 6.26 13.61
N LYS A 106 -27.15 6.99 12.96
CA LYS A 106 -28.40 6.43 12.42
C LYS A 106 -28.16 5.52 11.22
N VAL A 107 -27.12 5.78 10.42
CA VAL A 107 -26.82 5.00 9.20
C VAL A 107 -25.58 4.12 9.33
N LYS A 108 -24.90 4.12 10.47
CA LYS A 108 -23.65 3.38 10.70
C LYS A 108 -23.74 1.90 10.31
N LYS A 109 -24.82 1.21 10.68
CA LYS A 109 -25.03 -0.20 10.33
C LYS A 109 -25.11 -0.39 8.81
N PHE A 110 -25.92 0.44 8.15
CA PHE A 110 -26.05 0.46 6.70
C PHE A 110 -24.69 0.69 6.02
N VAL A 111 -23.94 1.70 6.45
CA VAL A 111 -22.60 2.01 5.90
C VAL A 111 -21.62 0.86 6.10
N LYS A 112 -21.63 0.22 7.27
CA LYS A 112 -20.74 -0.91 7.57
C LYS A 112 -21.00 -2.10 6.64
N GLU A 113 -22.26 -2.45 6.42
CA GLU A 113 -22.68 -3.65 5.67
C GLU A 113 -22.74 -3.45 4.15
N THR A 114 -22.90 -2.21 3.67
CA THR A 114 -23.10 -1.91 2.25
C THR A 114 -21.77 -1.73 1.53
N ASP A 115 -21.51 -2.44 0.43
CA ASP A 115 -20.39 -2.11 -0.45
C ASP A 115 -20.61 -0.73 -1.10
N GLU A 116 -19.67 0.22 -0.97
CA GLU A 116 -19.84 1.55 -1.57
C GLU A 116 -19.89 1.52 -3.11
N ASP A 117 -19.40 0.44 -3.73
CA ASP A 117 -19.34 0.33 -5.19
C ASP A 117 -20.68 0.03 -5.86
N ILE A 118 -21.74 -0.24 -5.08
CA ILE A 118 -23.10 -0.25 -5.61
C ILE A 118 -23.54 1.15 -6.09
N PHE A 119 -22.99 2.20 -5.49
CA PHE A 119 -23.28 3.59 -5.87
C PHE A 119 -22.49 3.98 -7.14
N PRO A 120 -22.90 5.07 -7.82
CA PRO A 120 -22.09 5.72 -8.86
C PRO A 120 -20.66 5.96 -8.39
N THR A 121 -19.74 6.13 -9.32
CA THR A 121 -18.33 6.34 -9.01
C THR A 121 -18.12 7.68 -8.29
N VAL A 122 -16.97 7.85 -7.64
CA VAL A 122 -16.62 9.09 -6.93
C VAL A 122 -16.55 10.25 -7.91
N ILE A 123 -15.93 10.07 -9.08
CA ILE A 123 -15.87 11.08 -10.15
C ILE A 123 -17.27 11.43 -10.64
N GLU A 124 -18.18 10.45 -10.73
CA GLU A 124 -19.57 10.74 -11.07
C GLU A 124 -20.27 11.60 -10.01
N GLY A 125 -20.01 11.35 -8.73
CA GLY A 125 -20.42 12.23 -7.63
C GLY A 125 -19.83 13.64 -7.78
N PHE A 126 -18.52 13.77 -8.01
CA PHE A 126 -17.88 15.07 -8.22
C PHE A 126 -18.44 15.82 -9.43
N ASN A 127 -18.69 15.14 -10.55
CA ASN A 127 -19.36 15.71 -11.72
C ASN A 127 -20.73 16.29 -11.35
N LYS A 128 -21.50 15.58 -10.53
CA LYS A 128 -22.83 16.05 -10.12
C LYS A 128 -22.78 17.24 -9.16
N VAL A 129 -21.79 17.28 -8.26
CA VAL A 129 -21.66 18.30 -7.22
C VAL A 129 -20.98 19.57 -7.74
N TYR A 130 -19.92 19.42 -8.53
CA TYR A 130 -19.03 20.51 -8.95
C TYR A 130 -19.00 20.74 -10.47
N GLY A 131 -19.48 19.79 -11.26
CA GLY A 131 -19.54 19.92 -12.72
C GLY A 131 -20.68 20.81 -13.22
N ASP A 132 -20.76 20.96 -14.55
CA ASP A 132 -21.81 21.75 -15.19
C ASP A 132 -23.19 21.11 -15.00
N LYS A 133 -24.08 21.83 -14.30
CA LYS A 133 -25.44 21.41 -13.99
C LYS A 133 -26.32 21.22 -15.23
N ASN A 134 -25.92 21.78 -16.37
CA ASN A 134 -26.67 21.69 -17.63
C ASN A 134 -26.30 20.46 -18.46
N THR A 135 -25.24 19.73 -18.09
CA THR A 135 -24.82 18.53 -18.80
C THR A 135 -25.54 17.30 -18.24
N LEU A 136 -26.29 16.60 -19.10
CA LEU A 136 -26.87 15.29 -18.76
C LEU A 136 -25.74 14.29 -18.52
N GLN A 137 -25.64 13.81 -17.28
CA GLN A 137 -24.64 12.83 -16.90
C GLN A 137 -25.17 11.42 -17.16
N THR A 138 -24.55 10.72 -18.10
CA THR A 138 -24.74 9.27 -18.29
C THR A 138 -23.92 8.53 -17.25
N LEU A 139 -24.56 7.67 -16.47
CA LEU A 139 -23.86 6.85 -15.49
C LEU A 139 -23.15 5.67 -16.14
N LEU A 140 -21.96 5.34 -15.64
CA LEU A 140 -21.19 4.18 -16.03
C LEU A 140 -21.87 2.89 -15.55
N GLY A 141 -21.80 1.85 -16.39
CA GLY A 141 -22.28 0.50 -16.07
C GLY A 141 -21.31 -0.57 -16.56
N GLY A 142 -21.52 -1.81 -16.11
CA GLY A 142 -20.73 -2.98 -16.53
C GLY A 142 -19.22 -2.80 -16.34
N ASP A 143 -18.43 -3.30 -17.30
CA ASP A 143 -16.97 -3.30 -17.25
C ASP A 143 -16.36 -1.89 -17.16
N ALA A 144 -17.01 -0.88 -17.77
CA ALA A 144 -16.55 0.49 -17.69
C ALA A 144 -16.61 1.01 -16.25
N LYS A 145 -17.70 0.71 -15.52
CA LYS A 145 -17.83 1.06 -14.11
C LYS A 145 -16.75 0.35 -13.28
N ILE A 146 -16.55 -0.96 -13.50
CA ILE A 146 -15.54 -1.75 -12.78
C ILE A 146 -14.13 -1.16 -12.98
N TYR A 147 -13.76 -0.84 -14.22
CA TYR A 147 -12.47 -0.23 -14.53
C TYR A 147 -12.29 1.11 -13.82
N HIS A 148 -13.27 2.01 -13.94
CA HIS A 148 -13.18 3.34 -13.34
C HIS A 148 -13.17 3.30 -11.82
N GLN A 149 -13.91 2.39 -11.19
CA GLN A 149 -13.88 2.21 -9.73
C GLN A 149 -12.50 1.78 -9.24
N ASN A 150 -11.88 0.82 -9.92
CA ASN A 150 -10.51 0.39 -9.60
C ASN A 150 -9.52 1.56 -9.67
N VAL A 151 -9.59 2.34 -10.75
CA VAL A 151 -8.73 3.51 -10.95
C VAL A 151 -8.99 4.57 -9.88
N GLU A 152 -10.25 4.83 -9.51
CA GLU A 152 -10.59 5.77 -8.44
C GLU A 152 -10.05 5.32 -7.08
N HIS A 153 -10.21 4.05 -6.72
CA HIS A 153 -9.65 3.48 -5.49
C HIS A 153 -8.12 3.56 -5.48
N ALA A 154 -7.47 3.33 -6.63
CA ALA A 154 -6.03 3.54 -6.79
C ALA A 154 -5.63 4.99 -6.47
N ILE A 155 -6.28 5.94 -7.13
CA ILE A 155 -6.00 7.37 -6.99
C ILE A 155 -6.26 7.82 -5.55
N LEU A 156 -7.35 7.37 -4.93
CA LEU A 156 -7.67 7.68 -3.53
C LEU A 156 -6.67 7.05 -2.56
N SER A 157 -6.15 5.85 -2.84
CA SER A 157 -5.10 5.24 -2.01
C SER A 157 -3.83 6.09 -1.99
N VAL A 158 -3.43 6.63 -3.15
CA VAL A 158 -2.28 7.53 -3.28
C VAL A 158 -2.57 8.91 -2.66
N ALA A 159 -3.75 9.47 -2.93
CA ALA A 159 -4.15 10.78 -2.41
C ALA A 159 -4.26 10.80 -0.88
N THR A 160 -4.81 9.73 -0.27
CA THR A 160 -4.89 9.59 1.19
C THR A 160 -3.52 9.36 1.81
N LEU A 161 -2.61 8.62 1.16
CA LEU A 161 -1.21 8.50 1.60
C LEU A 161 -0.45 9.84 1.52
N ALA A 162 -0.73 10.64 0.49
CA ALA A 162 -0.11 11.95 0.27
C ALA A 162 -0.65 13.03 1.22
N ALA A 163 -1.92 12.94 1.60
CA ALA A 163 -2.53 13.77 2.61
C ALA A 163 -1.91 13.43 3.97
N LYS A 164 -0.85 14.17 4.35
CA LYS A 164 0.02 13.93 5.53
C LYS A 164 -0.71 13.67 6.86
N SER A 165 -1.97 14.05 6.94
CA SER A 165 -2.87 13.94 8.07
C SER A 165 -3.80 12.72 8.06
N LEU A 166 -4.09 12.17 6.88
CA LEU A 166 -4.82 10.92 6.75
C LEU A 166 -3.81 9.77 6.93
N GLY A 167 -4.07 8.94 7.94
CA GLY A 167 -3.18 7.84 8.30
C GLY A 167 -3.09 6.75 7.21
N PRO A 168 -2.09 5.86 7.29
CA PRO A 168 -1.90 4.76 6.35
C PRO A 168 -3.10 3.80 6.27
N GLU A 169 -4.00 3.82 7.26
CA GLU A 169 -5.20 2.99 7.30
C GLU A 169 -6.23 3.39 6.23
N PHE A 170 -6.29 4.67 5.86
CA PHE A 170 -7.18 5.16 4.78
C PHE A 170 -6.67 4.69 3.42
N ALA A 171 -5.35 4.80 3.21
CA ALA A 171 -4.70 4.29 2.02
C ALA A 171 -4.88 2.77 1.91
N LEU A 172 -4.73 2.04 3.02
CA LEU A 172 -4.98 0.60 3.08
C LEU A 172 -6.44 0.25 2.74
N TYR A 173 -7.40 0.98 3.28
CA TYR A 173 -8.81 0.80 2.96
C TYR A 173 -9.06 0.98 1.46
N GLU A 174 -8.66 2.11 0.88
CA GLU A 174 -8.88 2.40 -0.53
C GLU A 174 -8.21 1.37 -1.43
N CYS A 175 -6.97 1.02 -1.11
CA CYS A 175 -6.22 -0.04 -1.77
C CYS A 175 -6.93 -1.40 -1.70
N SER A 176 -7.50 -1.77 -0.55
CA SER A 176 -8.20 -3.05 -0.35
C SER A 176 -9.46 -3.22 -1.21
N LYS A 177 -10.02 -2.10 -1.70
CA LYS A 177 -11.20 -2.08 -2.58
C LYS A 177 -10.85 -2.21 -4.06
N THR A 178 -9.57 -2.05 -4.41
CA THR A 178 -9.12 -2.36 -5.77
C THR A 178 -9.22 -3.87 -6.01
N GLN A 179 -9.67 -4.24 -7.20
CA GLN A 179 -9.79 -5.58 -7.74
C GLN A 179 -9.00 -5.71 -9.06
N PRO A 180 -7.65 -5.53 -9.06
CA PRO A 180 -6.79 -5.66 -10.23
C PRO A 180 -7.02 -6.93 -11.05
N GLU A 181 -7.41 -8.02 -10.40
CA GLU A 181 -7.74 -9.31 -11.01
C GLU A 181 -8.89 -9.23 -12.02
N THR A 182 -9.77 -8.23 -11.88
CA THR A 182 -10.87 -7.96 -12.82
C THR A 182 -10.44 -7.08 -14.01
N LEU A 183 -9.24 -6.50 -13.95
CA LEU A 183 -8.70 -5.64 -14.98
C LEU A 183 -7.90 -6.44 -16.02
N LYS A 184 -7.96 -5.96 -17.26
CA LYS A 184 -7.11 -6.46 -18.34
C LYS A 184 -5.64 -6.15 -18.05
N ASP A 185 -4.77 -7.08 -18.44
CA ASP A 185 -3.32 -6.90 -18.33
C ASP A 185 -2.87 -5.65 -19.08
N SER A 186 -2.22 -4.74 -18.35
CA SER A 186 -1.88 -3.39 -18.79
C SER A 186 -0.85 -2.78 -17.83
N GLU A 187 -0.17 -1.70 -18.23
CA GLU A 187 0.72 -0.98 -17.33
C GLU A 187 -0.03 -0.49 -16.07
N GLU A 188 -1.23 0.02 -16.25
CA GLU A 188 -2.06 0.60 -15.19
C GLU A 188 -2.38 -0.44 -14.12
N LYS A 189 -2.73 -1.66 -14.55
CA LYS A 189 -2.90 -2.80 -13.65
C LYS A 189 -1.62 -3.11 -12.87
N THR A 190 -0.47 -3.16 -13.55
CA THR A 190 0.82 -3.45 -12.91
C THR A 190 1.23 -2.37 -11.92
N LEU A 191 1.02 -1.09 -12.26
CA LEU A 191 1.28 0.03 -11.35
C LEU A 191 0.36 -0.01 -10.12
N LEU A 192 -0.93 -0.33 -10.32
CA LEU A 192 -1.89 -0.52 -9.24
C LEU A 192 -1.48 -1.68 -8.31
N GLU A 193 -1.09 -2.82 -8.88
CA GLU A 193 -0.58 -3.97 -8.11
C GLU A 193 0.68 -3.63 -7.33
N PHE A 194 1.55 -2.77 -7.87
CA PHE A 194 2.75 -2.30 -7.17
C PHE A 194 2.38 -1.43 -5.95
N ILE A 195 1.50 -0.44 -6.14
CA ILE A 195 1.02 0.44 -5.06
C ILE A 195 0.35 -0.41 -3.98
N ARG A 196 -0.43 -1.41 -4.38
CA ARG A 196 -1.12 -2.33 -3.49
C ARG A 196 -0.15 -3.18 -2.68
N GLY A 197 0.84 -3.79 -3.34
CA GLY A 197 1.91 -4.53 -2.68
C GLY A 197 2.63 -3.67 -1.65
N PHE A 198 3.06 -2.47 -2.05
CA PHE A 198 3.75 -1.54 -1.13
C PHE A 198 2.92 -1.19 0.12
N LEU A 199 1.62 -0.93 -0.04
CA LEU A 199 0.72 -0.64 1.09
C LEU A 199 0.52 -1.87 1.98
N PHE A 200 0.44 -3.08 1.40
CA PHE A 200 0.32 -4.32 2.17
C PHE A 200 1.60 -4.65 2.96
N LEU A 201 2.77 -4.52 2.35
CA LEU A 201 4.06 -4.66 3.05
C LEU A 201 4.15 -3.72 4.27
N ASN A 202 3.74 -2.45 4.10
CA ASN A 202 3.76 -1.47 5.18
C ASN A 202 2.78 -1.80 6.32
N ASN A 203 1.71 -2.54 6.03
CA ASN A 203 0.74 -3.03 7.00
C ASN A 203 1.01 -4.48 7.46
N ASN A 204 2.19 -5.02 7.13
CA ASN A 204 2.63 -6.37 7.49
C ASN A 204 1.72 -7.49 6.95
N LEU A 205 1.05 -7.24 5.83
CA LEU A 205 0.26 -8.21 5.06
C LEU A 205 1.16 -8.81 3.97
N LEU A 206 2.15 -9.58 4.41
CA LEU A 206 3.32 -9.97 3.61
C LEU A 206 2.97 -10.86 2.42
N TYR A 207 2.01 -11.78 2.56
CA TYR A 207 1.59 -12.71 1.51
C TYR A 207 0.69 -12.04 0.49
N LEU A 208 -0.19 -11.13 0.93
CA LEU A 208 -0.94 -10.29 0.01
C LEU A 208 -0.02 -9.37 -0.82
N SER A 209 1.05 -8.88 -0.19
CA SER A 209 2.07 -8.06 -0.85
C SER A 209 2.90 -8.85 -1.86
N GLU A 210 3.45 -9.98 -1.42
CA GLU A 210 4.25 -10.90 -2.23
C GLU A 210 3.49 -11.36 -3.48
N ASP A 211 2.22 -11.71 -3.33
CA ASP A 211 1.34 -12.17 -4.41
C ASP A 211 1.16 -11.08 -5.50
N GLY A 212 1.00 -9.82 -5.10
CA GLY A 212 0.96 -8.68 -6.02
C GLY A 212 2.28 -8.46 -6.78
N PHE A 213 3.41 -8.42 -6.06
CA PHE A 213 4.71 -8.27 -6.71
C PHE A 213 5.06 -9.46 -7.61
N SER A 214 4.63 -10.67 -7.26
CA SER A 214 4.81 -11.87 -8.08
C SER A 214 4.06 -11.80 -9.41
N ARG A 215 2.85 -11.25 -9.45
CA ARG A 215 2.14 -11.00 -10.72
C ARG A 215 2.83 -9.93 -11.56
N ASN A 216 3.24 -8.83 -10.93
CA ASN A 216 3.96 -7.76 -11.61
C ASN A 216 5.25 -8.22 -12.27
N ILE A 217 6.09 -8.95 -11.54
CA ILE A 217 7.37 -9.46 -12.06
C ILE A 217 7.12 -10.31 -13.30
N LYS A 218 6.20 -11.28 -13.22
CA LYS A 218 5.83 -12.14 -14.37
C LYS A 218 5.32 -11.32 -15.56
N TRP A 219 4.53 -10.28 -15.31
CA TRP A 219 4.03 -9.41 -16.37
C TRP A 219 5.16 -8.61 -17.02
N LEU A 220 6.06 -8.02 -16.22
CA LEU A 220 7.19 -7.23 -16.70
C LEU A 220 8.17 -8.06 -17.52
N GLU A 221 8.48 -9.28 -17.05
CA GLU A 221 9.35 -10.24 -17.75
C GLU A 221 8.81 -10.62 -19.14
N LYS A 222 7.48 -10.77 -19.25
CA LYS A 222 6.80 -11.09 -20.52
C LYS A 222 6.66 -9.87 -21.45
N ASN A 223 6.60 -8.66 -20.89
CA ASN A 223 6.23 -7.45 -21.61
C ASN A 223 7.34 -6.38 -21.60
N LYS A 224 8.60 -6.78 -21.73
CA LYS A 224 9.79 -5.90 -21.62
C LYS A 224 9.77 -4.65 -22.51
N GLN A 225 9.08 -4.73 -23.64
CA GLN A 225 9.07 -3.69 -24.67
C GLN A 225 7.86 -2.74 -24.57
N ILE A 226 6.92 -2.99 -23.65
CA ILE A 226 5.75 -2.12 -23.47
C ILE A 226 6.22 -0.79 -22.86
N PRO A 227 5.90 0.37 -23.47
CA PRO A 227 6.17 1.67 -22.88
C PRO A 227 5.49 1.79 -21.51
N LEU A 228 6.18 2.41 -20.55
CA LEU A 228 5.66 2.61 -19.19
C LEU A 228 5.45 4.10 -18.84
N PRO A 229 4.61 4.86 -19.57
CA PRO A 229 4.41 6.29 -19.33
C PRO A 229 3.86 6.61 -17.93
N PHE A 230 2.91 5.82 -17.40
CA PHE A 230 2.30 6.11 -16.10
C PHE A 230 3.27 5.84 -14.94
N THR A 231 3.97 4.72 -15.00
CA THR A 231 5.04 4.33 -14.07
C THR A 231 6.16 5.37 -14.09
N LYS A 232 6.59 5.80 -15.28
CA LYS A 232 7.60 6.85 -15.41
C LYS A 232 7.14 8.17 -14.81
N ALA A 233 5.87 8.54 -15.01
CA ALA A 233 5.30 9.73 -14.39
C ALA A 233 5.25 9.60 -12.86
N PHE A 234 4.82 8.44 -12.35
CA PHE A 234 4.69 8.13 -10.94
C PHE A 234 6.04 8.22 -10.20
N PHE A 235 7.10 7.62 -10.74
CA PHE A 235 8.43 7.64 -10.10
C PHE A 235 9.31 8.83 -10.49
N GLY A 236 8.82 9.73 -11.35
CA GLY A 236 9.60 10.85 -11.86
C GLY A 236 10.71 10.46 -12.84
N TRP A 237 10.63 9.27 -13.44
CA TRP A 237 11.61 8.70 -14.37
C TRP A 237 11.46 9.21 -15.81
N ARG A 238 11.15 10.50 -15.99
CA ARG A 238 10.87 11.06 -17.33
C ARG A 238 12.04 10.89 -18.30
N SER A 239 13.26 10.89 -17.79
CA SER A 239 14.50 10.75 -18.57
C SER A 239 14.88 9.31 -18.94
N LEU A 240 14.28 8.29 -18.31
CA LEU A 240 14.61 6.90 -18.62
C LEU A 240 14.04 6.49 -19.99
N SER A 241 14.78 5.67 -20.73
CA SER A 241 14.21 4.95 -21.89
C SER A 241 13.12 3.97 -21.43
N ASN A 242 12.35 3.40 -22.37
CA ASN A 242 11.33 2.40 -22.01
C ASN A 242 11.98 1.14 -21.43
N ASP A 243 13.09 0.68 -22.00
CA ASP A 243 13.83 -0.48 -21.48
C ASP A 243 14.37 -0.18 -20.07
N GLN A 244 14.99 0.99 -19.86
CA GLN A 244 15.48 1.40 -18.54
C GLN A 244 14.35 1.50 -17.52
N ALA A 245 13.17 2.02 -17.91
CA ALA A 245 12.02 2.08 -17.03
C ALA A 245 11.46 0.70 -16.69
N ASN A 246 11.47 -0.25 -17.65
CA ASN A 246 11.07 -1.62 -17.41
C ASN A 246 12.03 -2.32 -16.43
N THR A 247 13.33 -2.25 -16.68
CA THR A 247 14.37 -2.79 -15.78
C THR A 247 14.28 -2.14 -14.40
N ALA A 248 14.10 -0.82 -14.31
CA ALA A 248 13.96 -0.14 -13.02
C ALA A 248 12.71 -0.58 -12.26
N PHE A 249 11.58 -0.74 -12.96
CA PHE A 249 10.35 -1.18 -12.32
C PHE A 249 10.41 -2.64 -11.89
N HIS A 250 11.02 -3.50 -12.71
CA HIS A 250 11.29 -4.90 -12.37
C HIS A 250 12.16 -5.00 -11.10
N ALA A 251 13.27 -4.25 -11.05
CA ALA A 251 14.16 -4.17 -9.89
C ALA A 251 13.39 -3.83 -8.61
N MET A 252 12.51 -2.82 -8.65
CA MET A 252 11.74 -2.44 -7.47
C MET A 252 10.75 -3.52 -7.02
N ASN A 253 10.08 -4.20 -7.95
CA ASN A 253 9.17 -5.29 -7.59
C ASN A 253 9.96 -6.45 -6.95
N CYS A 254 11.13 -6.81 -7.49
CA CYS A 254 12.02 -7.80 -6.90
C CYS A 254 12.49 -7.39 -5.50
N LEU A 255 12.96 -6.16 -5.33
CA LEU A 255 13.39 -5.63 -4.03
C LEU A 255 12.30 -5.77 -2.96
N PHE A 256 11.09 -5.32 -3.27
CA PHE A 256 10.00 -5.34 -2.29
C PHE A 256 9.47 -6.74 -2.00
N ARG A 257 9.37 -7.60 -3.03
CA ARG A 257 9.04 -9.02 -2.83
C ARG A 257 10.09 -9.72 -1.97
N GLY A 258 11.37 -9.42 -2.19
CA GLY A 258 12.47 -9.91 -1.37
C GLY A 258 12.36 -9.45 0.09
N ILE A 259 11.96 -8.19 0.33
CA ILE A 259 11.71 -7.68 1.69
C ILE A 259 10.52 -8.38 2.36
N ASP A 260 9.41 -8.60 1.63
CA ASP A 260 8.26 -9.35 2.14
C ASP A 260 8.69 -10.73 2.62
N ARG A 261 9.32 -11.49 1.73
CA ARG A 261 9.79 -12.85 1.98
C ARG A 261 10.84 -12.92 3.08
N LEU A 262 11.69 -11.89 3.19
CA LEU A 262 12.65 -11.80 4.28
C LEU A 262 11.96 -11.67 5.65
N LYS A 263 10.86 -10.92 5.71
CA LYS A 263 10.05 -10.72 6.92
C LYS A 263 9.13 -11.91 7.25
N MET A 264 8.89 -12.82 6.30
CA MET A 264 8.17 -14.06 6.55
C MET A 264 8.99 -15.01 7.44
N THR A 265 8.30 -15.98 8.04
CA THR A 265 8.86 -16.84 9.10
C THR A 265 9.46 -18.14 8.58
N ARG A 266 9.11 -18.58 7.37
CA ARG A 266 9.54 -19.89 6.85
C ARG A 266 10.93 -19.79 6.22
N GLU A 267 11.77 -20.80 6.41
CA GLU A 267 13.13 -20.84 5.84
C GLU A 267 13.12 -20.75 4.31
N ILE A 268 12.11 -21.33 3.65
CA ILE A 268 11.95 -21.26 2.19
C ILE A 268 11.75 -19.82 1.71
N ASP A 269 11.11 -18.95 2.51
CA ASP A 269 10.89 -17.56 2.14
C ASP A 269 12.20 -16.77 2.19
N GLU A 270 13.06 -17.04 3.16
CA GLU A 270 14.40 -16.42 3.20
C GLU A 270 15.23 -16.81 1.97
N GLN A 271 15.18 -18.08 1.54
CA GLN A 271 15.87 -18.49 0.32
C GLN A 271 15.31 -17.77 -0.92
N ARG A 272 13.98 -17.71 -1.05
CA ARG A 272 13.30 -16.99 -2.14
C ARG A 272 13.62 -15.48 -2.12
N ALA A 273 13.80 -14.89 -0.94
CA ALA A 273 14.19 -13.49 -0.79
C ALA A 273 15.61 -13.22 -1.32
N LEU A 274 16.54 -14.15 -1.11
CA LEU A 274 17.89 -14.03 -1.67
C LEU A 274 17.88 -14.08 -3.20
N ASP A 275 17.04 -14.95 -3.79
CA ASP A 275 16.88 -15.04 -5.23
C ASP A 275 16.29 -13.72 -5.81
N ASP A 276 15.37 -13.08 -5.09
CA ASP A 276 14.84 -11.75 -5.43
C ASP A 276 15.90 -10.64 -5.35
N PHE A 277 16.75 -10.67 -4.32
CA PHE A 277 17.83 -9.70 -4.17
C PHE A 277 18.90 -9.86 -5.25
N GLU A 278 19.18 -11.08 -5.72
CA GLU A 278 20.05 -11.30 -6.88
C GLU A 278 19.49 -10.65 -8.15
N LEU A 279 18.19 -10.78 -8.40
CA LEU A 279 17.54 -10.12 -9.53
C LEU A 279 17.60 -8.60 -9.40
N PHE A 280 17.31 -8.06 -8.21
CA PHE A 280 17.41 -6.62 -7.95
C PHE A 280 18.82 -6.08 -8.18
N VAL A 281 19.86 -6.73 -7.65
CA VAL A 281 21.26 -6.31 -7.83
C VAL A 281 21.64 -6.34 -9.31
N LYS A 282 21.27 -7.41 -10.02
CA LYS A 282 21.52 -7.53 -11.46
C LYS A 282 20.88 -6.38 -12.26
N ASP A 283 19.64 -6.03 -11.97
CA ASP A 283 18.95 -4.93 -12.65
C ASP A 283 19.56 -3.57 -12.27
N ALA A 284 19.96 -3.39 -11.01
CA ALA A 284 20.64 -2.19 -10.55
C ALA A 284 21.98 -1.99 -11.29
N ASP A 285 22.76 -3.06 -11.46
CA ASP A 285 24.00 -3.07 -12.23
C ASP A 285 23.77 -2.73 -13.70
N GLU A 286 22.75 -3.32 -14.33
CA GLU A 286 22.37 -3.03 -15.72
C GLU A 286 22.03 -1.53 -15.93
N LEU A 287 21.42 -0.91 -14.92
CA LEU A 287 21.09 0.51 -14.91
C LEU A 287 22.24 1.42 -14.46
N GLY A 288 23.36 0.86 -13.99
CA GLY A 288 24.48 1.61 -13.41
C GLY A 288 24.11 2.33 -12.11
N LEU A 289 23.18 1.79 -11.32
CA LEU A 289 22.70 2.38 -10.08
C LEU A 289 23.62 2.03 -8.90
N GLU A 290 24.32 3.04 -8.39
CA GLU A 290 25.16 2.93 -7.20
C GLU A 290 24.55 3.79 -6.08
N SER A 291 24.04 3.17 -5.03
CA SER A 291 23.39 3.87 -3.91
C SER A 291 23.48 3.08 -2.61
N GLU A 292 23.21 3.73 -1.47
CA GLU A 292 23.19 3.07 -0.17
C GLU A 292 22.17 1.93 -0.12
N LEU A 293 21.06 2.04 -0.84
CA LEU A 293 20.09 0.95 -0.93
C LEU A 293 20.71 -0.28 -1.63
N VAL A 294 21.33 -0.06 -2.79
CA VAL A 294 21.97 -1.12 -3.58
C VAL A 294 23.06 -1.80 -2.77
N TRP A 295 23.99 -1.02 -2.21
CA TRP A 295 25.09 -1.55 -1.41
C TRP A 295 24.62 -2.26 -0.14
N SER A 296 23.49 -1.83 0.45
CA SER A 296 22.89 -2.55 1.58
C SER A 296 22.39 -3.91 1.15
N VAL A 297 21.69 -4.00 0.02
CA VAL A 297 21.16 -5.28 -0.50
C VAL A 297 22.30 -6.21 -0.92
N GLU A 298 23.30 -5.71 -1.63
CA GLU A 298 24.50 -6.46 -2.00
C GLU A 298 25.21 -7.01 -0.75
N SER A 299 25.45 -6.16 0.25
CA SER A 299 26.15 -6.56 1.46
C SER A 299 25.43 -7.70 2.18
N TYR A 300 24.09 -7.63 2.29
CA TYR A 300 23.25 -8.67 2.87
C TYR A 300 23.27 -9.95 2.03
N LEU A 301 23.05 -9.83 0.72
CA LEU A 301 23.01 -10.94 -0.22
C LEU A 301 24.32 -11.73 -0.21
N TYR A 302 25.46 -11.05 -0.39
CA TYR A 302 26.77 -11.69 -0.45
C TYR A 302 27.16 -12.32 0.88
N LEU A 303 26.80 -11.69 1.99
CA LEU A 303 26.99 -12.24 3.33
C LEU A 303 26.19 -13.54 3.52
N LYS A 304 24.94 -13.59 3.04
CA LYS A 304 24.09 -14.81 3.11
C LYS A 304 24.48 -15.89 2.11
N ARG A 305 25.08 -15.51 0.98
CA ARG A 305 25.66 -16.43 -0.02
C ARG A 305 27.09 -16.87 0.30
N GLU A 306 27.59 -16.57 1.50
CA GLU A 306 28.94 -16.96 1.96
C GLU A 306 30.06 -16.41 1.05
N ASN A 307 29.87 -15.19 0.55
CA ASN A 307 30.88 -14.43 -0.21
C ASN A 307 31.32 -13.16 0.58
N PRO A 308 32.14 -13.33 1.64
CA PRO A 308 32.51 -12.23 2.52
C PRO A 308 33.36 -11.14 1.83
N ALA A 309 34.09 -11.48 0.76
CA ALA A 309 34.90 -10.51 0.03
C ALA A 309 34.01 -9.45 -0.65
N LEU A 310 32.99 -9.87 -1.38
CA LEU A 310 32.04 -8.95 -2.01
C LEU A 310 31.18 -8.23 -0.97
N ALA A 311 30.80 -8.91 0.13
CA ALA A 311 30.07 -8.26 1.22
C ALA A 311 30.87 -7.10 1.84
N ILE A 312 32.18 -7.30 2.08
CA ILE A 312 33.08 -6.28 2.61
C ILE A 312 33.24 -5.12 1.61
N GLU A 313 33.27 -5.40 0.31
CA GLU A 313 33.32 -4.35 -0.72
C GLU A 313 32.11 -3.42 -0.63
N SER A 314 30.88 -3.97 -0.65
CA SER A 314 29.65 -3.18 -0.53
C SER A 314 29.54 -2.46 0.81
N LEU A 315 29.99 -3.07 1.92
CA LEU A 315 30.06 -2.41 3.22
C LEU A 315 31.04 -1.23 3.22
N ASN A 316 32.18 -1.33 2.54
CA ASN A 316 33.10 -0.19 2.40
C ASN A 316 32.47 0.95 1.58
N LYS A 317 31.72 0.64 0.51
CA LYS A 317 30.94 1.64 -0.23
C LYS A 317 29.92 2.34 0.68
N LEU A 318 29.17 1.58 1.49
CA LEU A 318 28.24 2.12 2.49
C LEU A 318 28.93 3.03 3.51
N LYS A 319 30.05 2.58 4.09
CA LYS A 319 30.79 3.36 5.09
C LYS A 319 31.23 4.72 4.56
N ALA A 320 31.60 4.77 3.28
CA ALA A 320 32.01 6.00 2.60
C ALA A 320 30.84 6.95 2.27
N SER A 321 29.58 6.50 2.39
CA SER A 321 28.41 7.35 2.16
C SER A 321 28.39 8.57 3.09
N LYS A 322 28.10 9.74 2.52
CA LYS A 322 27.90 10.99 3.27
C LYS A 322 26.57 11.03 4.02
N MET A 323 25.63 10.13 3.70
CA MET A 323 24.30 10.09 4.31
C MET A 323 24.27 9.37 5.66
N LEU A 324 25.31 8.58 5.97
CA LEU A 324 25.43 7.87 7.24
C LEU A 324 26.09 8.72 8.32
N GLY A 325 25.52 8.68 9.51
CA GLY A 325 26.05 9.25 10.74
C GLY A 325 27.24 8.47 11.30
N LYS A 326 27.83 8.99 12.37
CA LYS A 326 29.01 8.40 13.01
C LYS A 326 28.74 6.97 13.51
N ASP A 327 27.66 6.78 14.25
CA ASP A 327 27.30 5.50 14.87
C ASP A 327 27.03 4.41 13.81
N GLU A 328 26.41 4.78 12.69
CA GLU A 328 26.14 3.87 11.58
C GLU A 328 27.45 3.42 10.89
N ARG A 329 28.41 4.33 10.72
CA ARG A 329 29.74 4.01 10.18
C ARG A 329 30.56 3.14 11.11
N GLU A 330 30.46 3.34 12.43
CA GLU A 330 31.12 2.50 13.43
C GLU A 330 30.56 1.07 13.40
N ALA A 331 29.23 0.92 13.33
CA ALA A 331 28.60 -0.40 13.19
C ALA A 331 28.97 -1.12 11.87
N ILE A 332 29.11 -0.37 10.77
CA ILE A 332 29.64 -0.90 9.50
C ILE A 332 31.08 -1.42 9.69
N GLU A 333 31.94 -0.64 10.33
CA GLU A 333 33.35 -1.01 10.57
C GLU A 333 33.48 -2.26 11.43
N GLU A 334 32.70 -2.38 12.49
CA GLU A 334 32.65 -3.59 13.33
C GLU A 334 32.27 -4.83 12.51
N SER A 335 31.29 -4.68 11.61
CA SER A 335 30.82 -5.77 10.76
C SER A 335 31.85 -6.17 9.72
N ILE A 336 32.56 -5.19 9.13
CA ILE A 336 33.70 -5.46 8.24
C ILE A 336 34.78 -6.25 8.98
N ASN A 337 35.14 -5.85 10.20
CA ASN A 337 36.18 -6.51 10.99
C ASN A 337 35.77 -7.92 11.40
N TYR A 338 34.51 -8.13 11.79
CA TYR A 338 33.98 -9.47 12.05
C TYR A 338 34.03 -10.38 10.82
N LEU A 339 33.68 -9.86 9.64
CA LEU A 339 33.65 -10.65 8.40
C LEU A 339 35.03 -11.08 7.90
N LYS A 340 36.10 -10.34 8.20
CA LYS A 340 37.47 -10.71 7.82
C LYS A 340 37.92 -12.04 8.44
N ASP A 341 37.46 -12.31 9.66
CA ASP A 341 37.90 -13.47 10.45
C ASP A 341 36.81 -14.55 10.61
N ARG A 342 35.61 -14.33 10.04
CA ARG A 342 34.47 -15.26 10.15
C ARG A 342 34.75 -16.56 9.39
N LYS A 343 34.49 -17.70 10.02
CA LYS A 343 34.49 -19.00 9.34
C LYS A 343 33.14 -19.24 8.65
N LYS A 344 33.19 -19.95 7.51
CA LYS A 344 32.00 -20.32 6.75
C LYS A 344 31.02 -21.10 7.63
N GLY A 345 29.76 -20.66 7.65
CA GLY A 345 28.69 -21.30 8.45
C GLY A 345 28.59 -20.83 9.91
N ASP A 346 29.49 -19.96 10.38
CA ASP A 346 29.33 -19.33 11.70
C ASP A 346 28.10 -18.43 11.72
N LYS A 347 27.34 -18.44 12.82
CA LYS A 347 26.16 -17.57 12.97
C LYS A 347 26.58 -16.11 12.88
N LEU A 348 25.89 -15.36 12.02
CA LEU A 348 26.06 -13.93 11.89
C LEU A 348 25.60 -13.25 13.20
N ASN A 349 26.47 -12.46 13.83
CA ASN A 349 26.08 -11.61 14.95
C ASN A 349 25.20 -10.46 14.44
N THR A 350 23.88 -10.71 14.42
CA THR A 350 22.69 -9.86 14.66
C THR A 350 22.64 -8.34 14.39
N VAL A 351 23.71 -7.63 14.04
CA VAL A 351 23.69 -6.16 13.85
C VAL A 351 23.13 -5.77 12.48
N TYR A 352 23.38 -6.58 11.45
CA TYR A 352 22.83 -6.42 10.08
C TYR A 352 21.51 -7.18 9.87
N ASP A 353 20.62 -7.01 10.83
CA ASP A 353 19.33 -7.69 10.91
C ASP A 353 18.40 -7.37 9.71
N LYS A 354 17.44 -8.26 9.47
CA LYS A 354 16.30 -8.10 8.54
C LYS A 354 15.64 -6.72 8.68
N THR A 355 15.62 -6.21 9.92
CA THR A 355 15.05 -4.93 10.31
C THR A 355 15.76 -3.72 9.70
N LEU A 356 17.10 -3.72 9.57
CA LEU A 356 17.84 -2.59 8.99
C LEU A 356 17.56 -2.46 7.48
N MET A 357 17.59 -3.60 6.77
CA MET A 357 17.30 -3.67 5.33
C MET A 357 15.88 -3.21 5.00
N ALA A 358 14.87 -3.74 5.70
CA ALA A 358 13.49 -3.32 5.54
C ALA A 358 13.33 -1.81 5.82
N LYS A 359 13.99 -1.30 6.86
CA LYS A 359 13.94 0.12 7.23
C LYS A 359 14.59 1.03 6.19
N ILE A 360 15.72 0.65 5.59
CA ILE A 360 16.40 1.43 4.54
C ILE A 360 15.54 1.49 3.27
N ALA A 361 15.07 0.36 2.76
CA ALA A 361 14.26 0.30 1.55
C ALA A 361 12.91 1.02 1.71
N THR A 362 12.24 0.82 2.84
CA THR A 362 10.96 1.49 3.15
C THR A 362 11.16 2.99 3.31
N ARG A 363 12.21 3.44 4.02
CA ARG A 363 12.57 4.87 4.12
C ARG A 363 12.84 5.49 2.77
N TYR A 364 13.54 4.79 1.88
CA TYR A 364 13.82 5.28 0.53
C TYR A 364 12.54 5.55 -0.25
N VAL A 365 11.60 4.59 -0.30
CA VAL A 365 10.36 4.80 -1.05
C VAL A 365 9.44 5.81 -0.39
N PHE A 366 9.30 5.83 0.94
CA PHE A 366 8.57 6.92 1.59
C PHE A 366 9.21 8.29 1.35
N ALA A 367 10.54 8.39 1.34
CA ALA A 367 11.24 9.63 1.01
C ALA A 367 10.98 10.06 -0.43
N THR A 368 10.88 9.11 -1.37
CA THR A 368 10.52 9.36 -2.77
C THR A 368 9.06 9.79 -2.90
N LEU A 369 8.11 9.04 -2.33
CA LEU A 369 6.67 9.35 -2.34
C LEU A 369 6.37 10.71 -1.69
N LYS A 370 7.09 11.08 -0.62
CA LYS A 370 6.93 12.37 0.06
C LYS A 370 7.43 13.57 -0.74
N LYS A 371 8.36 13.36 -1.68
CA LYS A 371 8.91 14.42 -2.55
C LYS A 371 7.99 14.73 -3.74
N ILE A 372 7.04 13.86 -4.04
CA ILE A 372 6.14 14.00 -5.18
C ILE A 372 4.94 14.88 -4.78
N ASP A 373 4.70 15.92 -5.59
CA ASP A 373 3.46 16.70 -5.54
C ASP A 373 2.37 15.91 -6.26
N TRP A 374 1.70 15.01 -5.52
CA TRP A 374 0.69 14.11 -6.07
C TRP A 374 -0.50 14.82 -6.69
N GLU A 375 -0.91 15.95 -6.13
CA GLU A 375 -1.97 16.78 -6.70
C GLU A 375 -1.55 17.27 -8.09
N LYS A 376 -0.33 17.81 -8.22
CA LYS A 376 0.22 18.26 -9.51
C LYS A 376 0.41 17.11 -10.50
N VAL A 377 0.88 15.94 -10.05
CA VAL A 377 1.06 14.77 -10.93
C VAL A 377 -0.29 14.33 -11.50
N LEU A 378 -1.30 14.16 -10.65
CA LEU A 378 -2.64 13.72 -11.08
C LEU A 378 -3.30 14.74 -12.01
N GLN A 379 -3.12 16.05 -11.77
CA GLN A 379 -3.55 17.10 -12.69
C GLN A 379 -2.86 16.99 -14.06
N GLN A 380 -1.55 16.78 -14.09
CA GLN A 380 -0.79 16.65 -15.33
C GLN A 380 -1.15 15.40 -16.13
N GLN A 381 -1.61 14.34 -15.46
CA GLN A 381 -2.12 13.12 -16.09
C GLN A 381 -3.60 13.21 -16.49
N GLY A 382 -4.24 14.38 -16.30
CA GLY A 382 -5.61 14.61 -16.73
C GLY A 382 -6.67 13.94 -15.85
N VAL A 383 -6.35 13.62 -14.58
CA VAL A 383 -7.32 13.07 -13.65
C VAL A 383 -8.41 14.13 -13.34
N PRO A 384 -9.68 13.85 -13.65
CA PRO A 384 -10.76 14.82 -13.43
C PRO A 384 -10.91 15.19 -11.95
N HIS A 385 -11.29 16.44 -11.68
CA HIS A 385 -11.60 16.94 -10.33
C HIS A 385 -10.49 16.76 -9.29
N THR A 386 -9.22 16.66 -9.71
CA THR A 386 -8.11 16.42 -8.78
C THR A 386 -8.06 17.46 -7.65
N LYS A 387 -8.24 18.75 -7.95
CA LYS A 387 -8.24 19.82 -6.93
C LYS A 387 -9.35 19.63 -5.92
N GLU A 388 -10.54 19.31 -6.41
CA GLU A 388 -11.75 19.11 -5.64
C GLU A 388 -11.61 17.86 -4.75
N VAL A 389 -10.98 16.79 -5.24
CA VAL A 389 -10.67 15.59 -4.44
C VAL A 389 -9.75 15.94 -3.27
N PHE A 390 -8.59 16.57 -3.51
CA PHE A 390 -7.66 16.94 -2.44
C PHE A 390 -8.25 17.97 -1.47
N ALA A 391 -9.03 18.94 -1.97
CA ALA A 391 -9.75 19.88 -1.12
C ALA A 391 -10.80 19.16 -0.25
N THR A 392 -11.53 18.19 -0.82
CA THR A 392 -12.54 17.42 -0.10
C THR A 392 -11.91 16.52 0.97
N LEU A 393 -10.76 15.91 0.70
CA LEU A 393 -10.00 15.14 1.70
C LEU A 393 -9.58 16.01 2.89
N ARG A 394 -9.09 17.23 2.65
CA ARG A 394 -8.75 18.20 3.71
C ARG A 394 -9.98 18.63 4.52
N LYS A 395 -11.11 18.86 3.86
CA LYS A 395 -12.38 19.18 4.55
C LYS A 395 -12.89 18.00 5.37
N TYR A 396 -12.84 16.79 4.81
CA TYR A 396 -13.20 15.55 5.50
C TYR A 396 -12.40 15.40 6.79
N GLU A 397 -11.08 15.57 6.73
CA GLU A 397 -10.21 15.49 7.90
C GLU A 397 -10.63 16.47 9.01
N ALA A 398 -10.83 17.74 8.67
CA ALA A 398 -11.25 18.76 9.64
C ALA A 398 -12.61 18.42 10.29
N ILE A 399 -13.52 17.79 9.54
CA ILE A 399 -14.80 17.29 10.06
C ILE A 399 -14.57 16.07 10.95
N ALA A 400 -13.82 15.08 10.48
CA ALA A 400 -13.58 13.82 11.17
C ALA A 400 -12.90 14.04 12.53
N ASP A 401 -11.92 14.93 12.61
CA ASP A 401 -11.25 15.29 13.86
C ASP A 401 -12.24 15.87 14.88
N LYS A 402 -13.12 16.77 14.45
CA LYS A 402 -14.14 17.34 15.33
C LYS A 402 -15.23 16.34 15.71
N VAL A 403 -15.69 15.51 14.78
CA VAL A 403 -16.67 14.45 15.05
C VAL A 403 -16.09 13.42 16.04
N SER A 404 -14.81 13.09 15.92
CA SER A 404 -14.13 12.13 16.81
C SER A 404 -14.09 12.58 18.28
N SER A 405 -14.21 13.88 18.54
CA SER A 405 -14.33 14.39 19.91
C SER A 405 -15.64 13.98 20.61
N TYR A 406 -16.63 13.49 19.87
CA TYR A 406 -17.92 12.98 20.38
C TYR A 406 -18.01 11.44 20.39
N THR A 407 -16.96 10.74 19.94
CA THR A 407 -16.92 9.27 19.89
C THR A 407 -16.19 8.62 21.07
N ASN A 408 -15.52 9.43 21.91
CA ASN A 408 -14.79 8.98 23.10
C ASN A 408 -15.69 8.80 24.32
#